data_AF-A0A1V4R5V5-F1
#
_entry.id   AF-A0A1V4R5V5-F1
#
_cell.length_a   1.000
_cell.length_b   1.000
_cell.length_c   1.000
_cell.angle_alpha   90.00
_cell.angle_beta   90.00
_cell.angle_gamma   90.00
#
_symmetry.space_group_name_H-M   'P 1'
#
loop_
_entity.id
_entity.type
_entity.pdbx_description
1 polymer ?
#
loop_
_entity_poly.entity_id
_entity_poly.type
_entity_poly.pdbx_seq_one_letter_code
_entity_poly.pdbx_strand_id
1 'polypeptide(L)' 'MSEVSFEKKLEQAKEYLKKLSDPDITIEKSIEFHKKGLKLLNQAQDKLEDAKLKFKEEDQK' A
#
# COMPACT_ATOMS: atom_id res chain seq x y z
N MET A 1 15.57 11.29 2.96
CA MET A 1 14.20 11.53 2.44
C MET A 1 13.30 10.48 3.04
N SER A 2 12.33 10.92 3.85
CA SER A 2 11.51 10.07 4.73
C SER A 2 10.80 8.95 3.98
N GLU A 3 11.21 7.70 4.22
CA GLU A 3 10.45 6.53 3.80
C GLU A 3 9.01 6.68 4.25
N VAL A 4 8.09 6.57 3.31
CA VAL A 4 6.67 6.53 3.61
C VAL A 4 6.44 5.31 4.49
N SER A 5 6.20 5.55 5.79
CA SER A 5 5.97 4.51 6.78
C SER A 5 4.74 3.68 6.41
N PHE A 6 4.71 2.43 6.86
CA PHE A 6 3.58 1.53 6.62
C PHE A 6 2.25 2.18 7.03
N GLU A 7 2.23 2.87 8.18
CA GLU A 7 1.07 3.62 8.65
C GLU A 7 0.60 4.68 7.67
N LYS A 8 1.54 5.42 7.06
CA LYS A 8 1.21 6.47 6.08
C LYS A 8 0.66 5.88 4.78
N LYS A 9 1.16 4.71 4.35
CA LYS A 9 0.58 3.96 3.23
C LYS A 9 -0.83 3.46 3.54
N LEU A 10 -1.07 3.01 4.77
CA LEU A 10 -2.38 2.56 5.25
C LEU A 10 -3.38 3.72 5.31
N GLU A 11 -2.95 4.89 5.77
CA GLU A 11 -3.75 6.11 5.83
C GLU A 11 -4.14 6.58 4.42
N GLN A 12 -3.19 6.60 3.48
CA GLN A 12 -3.47 6.90 2.07
C GLN A 12 -4.45 5.90 1.45
N ALA A 13 -4.33 4.60 1.75
CA ALA A 13 -5.27 3.60 1.27
C ALA A 13 -6.70 3.82 1.81
N LYS A 14 -6.84 4.20 3.09
CA LYS A 14 -8.14 4.59 3.68
C LYS A 14 -8.72 5.83 2.99
N GLU A 15 -7.88 6.81 2.69
CA GLU A 15 -8.32 8.03 2.01
C GLU A 15 -8.80 7.75 0.57
N TYR A 16 -8.12 6.85 -0.15
CA TYR A 16 -8.56 6.40 -1.47
C TYR A 16 -9.87 5.61 -1.43
N LEU A 17 -10.06 4.73 -0.43
CA LEU A 17 -11.33 4.04 -0.20
C LEU A 17 -12.48 5.01 0.09
N LYS A 18 -12.20 6.07 0.85
CA LYS A 18 -13.19 7.13 1.15
C LYS A 18 -13.58 7.88 -0.12
N LYS A 19 -12.61 8.17 -1.01
CA LYS A 19 -12.86 8.79 -2.33
C LYS A 19 -13.57 7.87 -3.31
N LEU A 20 -13.35 6.55 -3.24
CA LEU A 20 -14.09 5.54 -4.03
C LEU A 20 -15.55 5.39 -3.58
N SER A 21 -15.84 5.74 -2.32
CA SER A 21 -17.20 5.75 -1.77
C SER A 21 -17.98 7.02 -2.14
N ASP A 22 -17.30 7.99 -2.77
CA ASP A 22 -17.91 9.23 -3.23
C ASP A 22 -18.65 8.95 -4.55
N PRO A 23 -19.98 9.14 -4.62
CA PRO A 23 -20.78 8.83 -5.81
C PRO A 23 -20.46 9.74 -7.00
N ASP A 24 -19.76 10.86 -6.77
CA ASP A 24 -19.29 11.80 -7.79
C ASP A 24 -17.93 11.40 -8.41
N ILE A 25 -17.37 10.25 -8.01
CA ILE A 25 -16.11 9.78 -8.57
C ILE A 25 -16.28 9.39 -10.05
N THR A 26 -15.54 10.05 -10.93
CA THR A 26 -15.47 9.65 -12.33
C THR A 26 -14.84 8.27 -12.49
N ILE A 27 -15.33 7.48 -13.44
CA ILE A 27 -14.85 6.12 -13.74
C ILE A 27 -13.31 6.09 -13.92
N GLU A 28 -12.74 7.10 -14.57
CA GLU A 28 -11.28 7.27 -14.70
C GLU A 28 -10.56 7.33 -13.36
N LYS A 29 -11.06 8.15 -12.42
CA LYS A 29 -10.50 8.25 -11.06
C LYS A 29 -10.67 6.96 -10.28
N SER A 30 -11.79 6.25 -10.47
CA SER A 30 -12.03 4.97 -9.81
C SER A 30 -11.02 3.91 -10.25
N ILE A 31 -10.74 3.83 -11.56
CA ILE A 31 -9.69 2.96 -12.11
C ILE A 31 -8.30 3.39 -11.63
N GLU A 32 -8.03 4.70 -11.57
CA GLU A 32 -6.75 5.22 -11.08
C GLU A 32 -6.51 4.88 -9.60
N PHE A 33 -7.50 5.09 -8.73
CA PHE A 33 -7.40 4.74 -7.30
C PHE A 33 -7.29 3.23 -7.09
N HIS A 34 -8.01 2.43 -7.88
CA HIS A 34 -7.87 0.98 -7.84
C HIS A 34 -6.43 0.54 -8.20
N LYS A 35 -5.85 1.09 -9.29
CA LYS A 35 -4.44 0.84 -9.65
C LYS A 35 -3.47 1.31 -8.57
N LYS A 36 -3.68 2.50 -8.00
CA LYS A 36 -2.84 3.03 -6.92
C LYS A 36 -2.91 2.17 -5.66
N GLY A 37 -4.11 1.70 -5.29
CA GLY A 37 -4.33 0.78 -4.17
C GLY A 37 -3.61 -0.55 -4.36
N LEU A 38 -3.73 -1.17 -5.55
CA LEU A 38 -2.99 -2.39 -5.90
C LEU A 38 -1.47 -2.20 -5.84
N LYS A 39 -0.96 -1.05 -6.27
CA LYS A 39 0.48 -0.75 -6.23
C LYS A 39 0.97 -0.57 -4.79
N LEU A 40 0.19 0.09 -3.94
CA LEU A 40 0.48 0.24 -2.51
C LEU A 40 0.49 -1.11 -1.79
N LEU A 41 -0.48 -1.98 -2.10
CA LEU A 41 -0.55 -3.35 -1.57
C LEU A 41 0.69 -4.17 -1.96
N ASN A 42 1.07 -4.18 -3.24
CA ASN A 42 2.28 -4.86 -3.70
C ASN A 42 3.52 -4.34 -2.96
N GLN A 43 3.70 -3.02 -2.85
CA GLN A 43 4.84 -2.47 -2.14
C GLN A 43 4.85 -2.78 -0.63
N ALA A 44 3.68 -2.96 -0.02
CA ALA A 44 3.59 -3.41 1.37
C ALA A 44 3.99 -4.89 1.47
N GLN A 45 3.58 -5.70 0.51
CA GLN A 45 3.91 -7.12 0.43
C GLN A 45 5.41 -7.34 0.21
N ASP A 46 6.03 -6.61 -0.73
CA ASP A 46 7.49 -6.60 -0.95
C ASP A 46 8.26 -6.27 0.32
N LYS A 47 7.85 -5.21 1.03
CA LYS A 47 8.50 -4.83 2.31
C LYS A 47 8.35 -5.91 3.38
N LEU A 48 7.23 -6.63 3.38
CA LEU A 48 6.94 -7.70 4.34
C LEU A 48 7.73 -8.97 4.02
N GLU A 49 7.92 -9.28 2.73
CA GLU A 49 8.81 -10.34 2.27
C GLU A 49 10.27 -10.03 2.58
N ASP A 50 10.74 -8.82 2.30
CA ASP A 50 12.12 -8.39 2.61
C ASP A 50 12.40 -8.47 4.11
N ALA A 51 11.44 -8.04 4.95
CA ALA A 51 11.53 -8.17 6.39
C ALA A 51 11.51 -9.63 6.87
N LYS A 52 10.66 -10.49 6.28
CA LYS A 52 10.65 -11.93 6.57
C LYS A 52 11.94 -12.62 6.15
N LEU A 53 12.52 -12.25 5.02
CA LEU A 53 13.76 -12.82 4.50
C LEU A 53 14.91 -12.52 5.46
N LYS A 54 15.07 -11.25 5.85
CA LYS A 54 16.05 -10.81 6.85
C LYS A 54 15.89 -11.52 8.19
N PHE A 55 14.65 -11.69 8.66
CA PHE A 55 14.38 -12.39 9.92
C PHE A 55 14.78 -13.88 9.84
N LYS A 56 14.53 -14.53 8.69
CA LYS A 56 14.86 -15.94 8.47
C LYS A 56 16.37 -16.17 8.34
N GLU A 57 17.11 -15.20 7.81
CA GLU A 57 18.57 -15.24 7.75
C GLU A 57 19.24 -15.07 9.12
N GLU A 58 18.63 -14.31 10.05
CA GLU A 58 19.14 -14.16 11.42
C GLU A 58 18.80 -15.34 12.34
N ASP A 59 17.71 -16.07 12.08
CA ASP A 59 17.31 -17.26 12.87
C ASP A 59 18.17 -18.50 12.58
N GLN A 60 18.89 -18.53 11.45
CA GLN A 60 19.72 -19.66 11.01
C GLN A 60 21.21 -19.54 11.37
N LYS A 61 21.58 -18.59 12.24
CA LYS A 61 22.97 -18.32 12.65
C LYS A 61 23.20 -18.64 14.12
#